data_AF-A0A3D5FMI6-F1
#
_entry.id   AF-A0A3D5FMI6-F1
#
_cell.length_a   1.000
_cell.length_b   1.000
_cell.length_c   1.000
_cell.angle_alpha   90.00
_cell.angle_beta   90.00
_cell.angle_gamma   90.00
#
_symmetry.space_group_name_H-M   'P 1'
#
loop_
_entity.id
_entity.type
_entity.pdbx_description
1 polymer ?
#
loop_
_entity_poly.entity_id
_entity_poly.type
_entity_poly.pdbx_seq_one_letter_code
_entity_poly.pdbx_strand_id
1 'polypeptide(L)'
;MNSQGRAHNYEVTAVDQIDGGVRLTLDMDSVHGRARIVSVDGERIELDFHLITRTATLMDTRLQRESDGNWRPIRHARNADGYTTSLEVGGAPGVDGALADNDWIQPGDWVAAVDYVVGDPVRWEPEITSVLKD
;
A
#
# COMPACT_ATOMS: atom_id res chain seq x y z
N MET A 1 -4.65 7.01 -11.55
CA MET A 1 -4.20 8.14 -10.70
C MET A 1 -4.61 7.81 -9.27
N ASN A 2 -3.71 7.82 -8.30
CA ASN A 2 -4.12 7.80 -6.88
C ASN A 2 -4.75 9.17 -6.60
N SER A 3 -6.02 9.35 -6.96
CA SER A 3 -6.67 10.67 -7.10
C SER A 3 -6.89 11.39 -5.78
N GLN A 4 -6.55 10.76 -4.66
CA GLN A 4 -6.65 11.32 -3.32
C GLN A 4 -5.38 11.05 -2.50
N GLY A 5 -4.28 10.61 -3.13
CA GLY A 5 -3.06 10.10 -2.48
C GLY A 5 -2.83 10.81 -1.16
N ARG A 6 -2.95 10.05 -0.05
CA ARG A 6 -2.90 10.60 1.31
C ARG A 6 -1.64 11.44 1.37
N ALA A 7 -1.80 12.77 1.43
CA ALA A 7 -0.74 13.73 1.20
C ALA A 7 0.24 13.71 2.38
N HIS A 8 1.05 12.66 2.43
CA HIS A 8 2.05 12.42 3.45
C HIS A 8 3.39 12.89 2.91
N ASN A 9 4.01 13.78 3.67
CA ASN A 9 5.39 14.17 3.45
C ASN A 9 6.28 13.11 4.09
N TYR A 10 7.30 12.66 3.36
CA TYR A 10 8.27 11.70 3.85
C TYR A 10 9.67 12.30 3.82
N GLU A 11 10.45 12.02 4.86
CA GLU A 11 11.86 12.38 4.87
C GLU A 11 12.64 11.48 3.91
N VAL A 12 13.48 12.08 3.07
CA VAL A 12 14.44 11.33 2.25
C VAL A 12 15.68 11.08 3.10
N THR A 13 15.94 9.82 3.44
CA THR A 13 17.10 9.42 4.27
C THR A 13 18.34 9.08 3.45
N ALA A 14 18.16 8.72 2.18
CA ALA A 14 19.27 8.47 1.26
C ALA A 14 18.88 8.79 -0.19
N VAL A 15 19.88 9.21 -0.97
CA VAL A 15 19.75 9.52 -2.39
C VAL A 15 20.90 8.84 -3.13
N ASP A 16 20.57 7.89 -3.98
CA ASP A 16 21.53 7.20 -4.85
C ASP A 16 21.33 7.62 -6.30
N GLN A 17 22.43 7.93 -6.98
CA GLN A 17 22.43 8.08 -8.44
C GLN A 17 22.40 6.69 -9.09
N ILE A 18 21.49 6.49 -10.04
CA ILE A 18 21.40 5.26 -10.84
C ILE A 18 21.42 5.61 -12.32
N ASP A 19 21.66 4.63 -13.19
CA ASP A 19 21.60 4.88 -14.63
C ASP A 19 20.19 5.32 -15.03
N GLY A 20 20.10 6.50 -15.64
CA GLY A 20 18.83 7.11 -16.05
C GLY A 20 17.97 7.73 -14.94
N GLY A 21 18.47 7.89 -13.70
CA GLY A 21 17.67 8.56 -12.67
C GLY A 21 18.26 8.60 -11.25
N VAL A 22 17.38 8.83 -10.28
CA VAL A 22 17.71 8.91 -8.85
C VAL A 22 16.85 7.90 -8.10
N ARG A 23 17.45 7.15 -7.18
CA ARG A 23 16.75 6.32 -6.20
C ARG A 23 16.72 7.07 -4.87
N LEU A 24 15.52 7.20 -4.29
CA LEU A 24 15.30 7.83 -3.00
C LEU A 24 14.94 6.75 -1.96
N THR A 25 15.56 6.80 -0.79
CA THR A 25 15.12 6.03 0.38
C THR A 25 14.34 6.97 1.28
N LEU A 26 13.14 6.56 1.69
CA LEU A 26 12.23 7.36 2.51
C LEU A 26 12.18 6.80 3.94
N ASP A 27 12.13 7.66 4.95
CA ASP A 27 11.88 7.26 6.35
C ASP A 27 10.38 6.96 6.53
N MET A 28 9.98 5.73 6.25
CA MET A 28 8.59 5.32 6.41
C MET A 28 8.46 3.82 6.66
N ASP A 29 7.65 3.46 7.65
CA ASP A 29 7.00 2.14 7.70
C ASP A 29 5.78 2.17 6.77
N SER A 30 5.99 1.75 5.53
CA SER A 30 4.96 1.69 4.49
C SER A 30 3.93 0.58 4.67
N VAL A 31 4.28 -0.38 5.52
CA VAL A 31 3.53 -1.61 5.74
C VAL A 31 2.77 -1.48 7.04
N HIS A 32 1.45 -1.40 6.92
CA HIS A 32 0.53 -1.38 8.05
C HIS A 32 0.41 -2.73 8.76
N GLY A 33 0.75 -3.80 8.05
CA GLY A 33 0.92 -5.12 8.61
C GLY A 33 0.86 -6.20 7.53
N ARG A 34 1.12 -7.43 7.95
CA ARG A 34 1.18 -8.62 7.11
C ARG A 34 0.33 -9.72 7.70
N ALA A 35 -0.34 -10.47 6.85
CA ALA A 35 -1.16 -11.59 7.26
C ALA A 35 -1.27 -12.62 6.13
N ARG A 36 -1.76 -13.81 6.46
CA ARG A 36 -2.16 -14.78 5.43
C ARG A 36 -3.65 -14.64 5.16
N ILE A 37 -4.01 -14.91 3.91
CA ILE A 37 -5.41 -15.02 3.51
C ILE A 37 -5.98 -16.34 4.05
N VAL A 38 -7.07 -16.25 4.81
CA VAL A 38 -7.85 -17.40 5.29
C VAL A 38 -8.92 -17.78 4.28
N SER A 39 -9.62 -16.79 3.75
CA SER A 39 -10.70 -17.01 2.78
C SER A 39 -10.87 -15.81 1.85
N VAL A 40 -11.39 -16.11 0.66
CA VAL A 40 -11.77 -15.14 -0.37
C VAL A 40 -13.19 -15.49 -0.80
N ASP A 41 -14.12 -14.54 -0.69
CA ASP A 41 -15.51 -14.67 -1.11
C ASP A 41 -15.97 -13.40 -1.82
N GLY A 42 -16.00 -13.43 -3.16
CA GLY A 42 -16.16 -12.22 -3.96
C GLY A 42 -15.18 -11.15 -3.51
N GLU A 43 -15.58 -9.89 -3.43
CA GLU A 43 -14.68 -8.79 -3.06
C GLU A 43 -14.15 -8.84 -1.60
N ARG A 44 -14.64 -9.79 -0.80
CA ARG A 44 -14.30 -9.91 0.62
C ARG A 44 -13.16 -10.89 0.86
N ILE A 45 -12.19 -10.44 1.63
CA ILE A 45 -11.00 -11.19 2.03
C ILE A 45 -10.95 -11.24 3.55
N GLU A 46 -10.69 -12.42 4.11
CA GLU A 46 -10.42 -12.58 5.55
C GLU A 46 -8.94 -12.90 5.75
N LEU A 47 -8.33 -12.20 6.71
CA LEU A 47 -6.93 -12.37 7.11
C LEU A 47 -6.85 -13.05 8.49
N ASP A 48 -5.83 -13.90 8.67
CA ASP A 48 -5.58 -14.65 9.92
C ASP A 48 -4.95 -13.82 11.04
N PHE A 49 -4.89 -12.51 10.86
CA PHE A 49 -4.28 -11.59 11.80
C PHE A 49 -5.04 -10.28 11.86
N HIS A 50 -5.07 -9.70 13.07
CA HIS A 50 -5.57 -8.36 13.31
C HIS A 50 -4.53 -7.33 12.89
N LEU A 51 -4.75 -6.67 11.75
CA LEU A 51 -3.94 -5.56 11.30
C LEU A 51 -4.21 -4.31 12.16
N ILE A 52 -3.31 -4.04 13.12
CA ILE A 52 -3.37 -2.85 13.97
C ILE A 52 -2.73 -1.68 13.24
N THR A 53 -3.54 -0.74 12.77
CA THR A 53 -3.04 0.54 12.28
C THR A 53 -2.99 1.56 13.42
N ARG A 54 -1.80 1.83 13.96
CA ARG A 54 -1.62 2.84 15.03
C ARG A 54 -1.95 4.26 14.57
N THR A 55 -1.78 4.56 13.29
CA THR A 55 -1.76 5.94 12.75
C THR A 55 -2.59 6.10 11.46
N ALA A 56 -3.19 5.04 10.95
CA ALA A 56 -3.85 5.00 9.65
C ALA A 56 -5.22 4.32 9.72
N THR A 57 -6.13 4.67 8.82
CA THR A 57 -7.19 3.75 8.41
C THR A 57 -6.61 2.88 7.30
N LEU A 58 -6.97 1.59 7.28
CA LEU A 58 -6.67 0.68 6.17
C LEU A 58 -7.48 1.05 4.91
N MET A 59 -8.58 1.80 5.05
CA MET A 59 -9.31 2.34 3.91
C MET A 59 -8.40 3.26 3.09
N ASP A 60 -8.52 3.17 1.77
CA ASP A 60 -7.71 3.90 0.79
C ASP A 60 -6.22 3.52 0.76
N THR A 61 -5.83 2.46 1.48
CA THR A 61 -4.53 1.79 1.33
C THR A 61 -4.62 0.65 0.29
N ARG A 62 -3.53 -0.09 0.07
CA ARG A 62 -3.49 -1.21 -0.88
C ARG A 62 -3.27 -2.53 -0.16
N LEU A 63 -3.96 -3.58 -0.60
CA LEU A 63 -3.60 -4.95 -0.26
C LEU A 63 -2.67 -5.50 -1.35
N GLN A 64 -1.42 -5.77 -1.00
CA GLN A 64 -0.39 -6.26 -1.93
C GLN A 64 -0.04 -7.72 -1.63
N ARG A 65 -0.02 -8.55 -2.67
CA ARG A 65 0.45 -9.94 -2.60
C ARG A 65 1.98 -9.96 -2.58
N GLU A 66 2.56 -10.64 -1.61
CA GLU A 66 4.02 -10.60 -1.40
C GLU A 66 4.81 -11.33 -2.49
N SER A 67 4.22 -12.33 -3.15
CA SER A 67 4.93 -13.16 -4.13
C SER A 67 5.25 -12.45 -5.45
N ASP A 68 4.41 -11.50 -5.87
CA ASP A 68 4.50 -10.85 -7.18
C ASP A 68 4.29 -9.33 -7.13
N GLY A 69 3.94 -8.78 -5.97
CA GLY A 69 3.69 -7.35 -5.80
C GLY A 69 2.38 -6.86 -6.42
N ASN A 70 1.53 -7.76 -6.94
CA ASN A 70 0.21 -7.41 -7.45
C ASN A 70 -0.67 -6.91 -6.30
N TRP A 71 -1.55 -5.96 -6.58
CA TRP A 71 -2.29 -5.27 -5.52
C TRP A 71 -3.68 -4.85 -5.94
N ARG A 72 -4.55 -4.64 -4.94
CA ARG A 72 -5.88 -4.04 -5.08
C ARG A 72 -6.09 -2.97 -4.01
N PRO A 73 -6.86 -1.91 -4.29
CA PRO A 73 -7.17 -0.90 -3.27
C PRO A 73 -8.10 -1.49 -2.21
N ILE A 74 -7.88 -1.17 -0.94
CA ILE A 74 -8.77 -1.53 0.16
C ILE A 74 -9.88 -0.47 0.24
N ARG A 75 -11.11 -0.89 -0.04
CA ARG A 75 -12.32 -0.03 0.02
C ARG A 75 -12.91 0.00 1.42
N HIS A 76 -12.91 -1.15 2.09
CA HIS A 76 -13.41 -1.29 3.46
C HIS A 76 -12.51 -2.22 4.24
N ALA A 77 -12.36 -1.94 5.53
CA ALA A 77 -11.59 -2.77 6.44
C ALA A 77 -12.22 -2.76 7.82
N ARG A 78 -12.28 -3.93 8.44
CA ARG A 78 -12.77 -4.09 9.81
C ARG A 78 -12.04 -5.23 10.51
N ASN A 79 -11.80 -5.07 11.80
CA ASN A 79 -11.37 -6.18 12.65
C ASN A 79 -12.63 -6.85 13.19
N ALA A 80 -12.95 -8.03 12.67
CA ALA A 80 -14.21 -8.73 12.96
C ALA A 80 -14.19 -9.33 14.38
N ASP A 81 -13.03 -9.86 14.77
CA ASP A 81 -12.70 -10.26 16.12
C ASP A 81 -11.27 -9.79 16.44
N GLY A 82 -10.81 -9.98 17.68
CA GLY A 82 -9.46 -9.57 18.08
C GLY A 82 -8.32 -10.25 17.32
N TYR A 83 -8.62 -11.17 16.40
CA TYR A 83 -7.68 -12.08 15.74
C TYR A 83 -7.72 -11.99 14.21
N THR A 84 -8.76 -11.39 13.61
CA THR A 84 -8.97 -11.37 12.17
C THR A 84 -9.25 -9.98 11.64
N THR A 85 -8.84 -9.73 10.40
CA THR A 85 -9.19 -8.55 9.64
C THR A 85 -9.98 -8.96 8.41
N SER A 86 -11.20 -8.44 8.25
CA SER A 86 -11.98 -8.54 7.03
C SER A 86 -11.75 -7.30 6.17
N LEU A 87 -11.47 -7.52 4.88
CA LEU A 87 -11.26 -6.46 3.90
C LEU A 87 -12.26 -6.60 2.75
N GLU A 88 -12.70 -5.47 2.20
CA GLU A 88 -13.30 -5.40 0.86
C GLU A 88 -12.32 -4.68 -0.06
N VAL A 89 -11.96 -5.32 -1.17
CA VAL A 89 -10.99 -4.77 -2.13
C VAL A 89 -11.66 -4.33 -3.43
N GLY A 90 -11.01 -3.42 -4.13
CA GLY A 90 -11.42 -3.03 -5.47
C GLY A 90 -10.83 -3.85 -6.59
N GLY A 91 -11.20 -3.47 -7.83
CA GLY A 91 -10.68 -4.09 -9.04
C GLY A 91 -9.22 -3.73 -9.33
N ALA A 92 -8.71 -4.31 -10.41
CA ALA A 92 -7.32 -4.17 -10.82
C ALA A 92 -6.89 -2.70 -10.99
N PRO A 93 -5.62 -2.37 -10.67
CA PRO A 93 -5.09 -1.03 -10.86
C PRO A 93 -5.27 -0.53 -12.29
N GLY A 94 -5.71 0.72 -12.45
CA GLY A 94 -5.81 1.37 -13.75
C GLY A 94 -7.02 0.98 -14.60
N VAL A 95 -7.94 0.16 -14.06
CA VAL A 95 -9.20 -0.20 -14.74
C VAL A 95 -10.37 0.42 -13.98
N ASP A 96 -10.88 1.54 -14.50
CA ASP A 96 -12.02 2.23 -13.89
C ASP A 96 -13.27 1.35 -13.92
N GLY A 97 -13.94 1.23 -12.77
CA GLY A 97 -15.16 0.43 -12.65
C GLY A 97 -14.94 -1.08 -12.68
N ALA A 98 -13.69 -1.57 -12.66
CA ALA A 98 -13.43 -2.99 -12.51
C ALA A 98 -14.05 -3.51 -11.20
N LEU A 99 -14.88 -4.54 -11.34
CA LEU A 99 -15.28 -5.40 -10.22
C LEU A 99 -14.03 -6.08 -9.65
N ALA A 100 -14.03 -6.40 -8.35
CA ALA A 100 -12.93 -7.18 -7.83
C ALA A 100 -12.91 -8.55 -8.53
N ASP A 101 -11.85 -8.82 -9.30
CA ASP A 101 -11.42 -10.18 -9.54
C ASP A 101 -10.56 -10.59 -8.34
N ASN A 102 -10.63 -11.87 -7.94
CA ASN A 102 -9.71 -12.40 -6.94
C ASN A 102 -8.82 -13.51 -7.46
N ASP A 103 -8.78 -13.70 -8.78
CA ASP A 103 -7.83 -14.63 -9.40
C ASP A 103 -6.37 -14.23 -9.11
N TRP A 104 -6.15 -13.00 -8.64
CA TRP A 104 -4.87 -12.46 -8.19
C TRP A 104 -4.49 -12.83 -6.75
N ILE A 105 -5.35 -13.52 -5.98
CA ILE A 105 -5.09 -14.00 -4.60
C ILE A 105 -5.76 -15.35 -4.35
N GLN A 106 -5.25 -16.11 -3.38
CA GLN A 106 -5.89 -17.34 -2.92
C GLN A 106 -5.63 -17.55 -1.42
N PRO A 107 -6.45 -18.37 -0.73
CA PRO A 107 -6.15 -18.79 0.63
C PRO A 107 -4.74 -19.35 0.77
N GLY A 108 -4.06 -18.93 1.84
CA GLY A 108 -2.66 -19.27 2.13
C GLY A 108 -1.62 -18.29 1.58
N ASP A 109 -2.00 -17.40 0.65
CA ASP A 109 -1.09 -16.35 0.20
C ASP A 109 -0.75 -15.38 1.33
N TRP A 110 0.50 -14.92 1.34
CA TRP A 110 0.93 -13.80 2.16
C TRP A 110 0.62 -12.48 1.47
N VAL A 111 0.05 -11.56 2.24
CA VAL A 111 -0.28 -10.21 1.81
C VAL A 111 0.18 -9.17 2.83
N ALA A 112 0.49 -7.98 2.32
CA ALA A 112 0.80 -6.80 3.10
C ALA A 112 -0.24 -5.71 2.82
N ALA A 113 -0.73 -5.05 3.87
CA ALA A 113 -1.43 -3.79 3.72
C ALA A 113 -0.40 -2.65 3.64
N VAL A 114 -0.42 -1.88 2.55
CA VAL A 114 0.63 -0.90 2.24
C VAL A 114 0.05 0.45 1.82
N ASP A 115 0.71 1.53 2.25
CA ASP A 115 0.36 2.89 1.81
C ASP A 115 0.75 3.17 0.36
N TYR A 116 1.80 2.51 -0.16
CA TYR A 116 2.29 2.68 -1.53
C TYR A 116 2.89 1.41 -2.10
N VAL A 117 2.97 1.40 -3.43
CA VAL A 117 3.47 0.28 -4.23
C VAL A 117 4.49 0.77 -5.25
N VAL A 118 5.33 -0.13 -5.75
CA VAL A 118 6.30 0.19 -6.79
C VAL A 118 5.58 0.73 -8.02
N GLY A 119 6.09 1.84 -8.57
CA GLY A 119 5.49 2.54 -9.72
C GLY A 119 4.52 3.66 -9.34
N ASP A 120 4.23 3.87 -8.06
CA ASP A 120 3.48 5.04 -7.63
C ASP A 120 4.21 6.34 -8.00
N PRO A 121 3.50 7.33 -8.59
CA PRO A 121 4.07 8.65 -8.81
C PRO A 121 4.22 9.38 -7.47
N VAL A 122 5.36 10.03 -7.28
CA VAL A 122 5.63 10.87 -6.12
C VAL A 122 5.85 12.30 -6.61
N ARG A 123 5.28 13.28 -5.89
CA ARG A 123 5.58 14.69 -6.10
C ARG A 123 6.87 15.02 -5.35
N TRP A 124 7.89 15.47 -6.07
CA TRP A 124 9.16 15.89 -5.49
C TRP A 124 9.26 17.41 -5.48
N GLU A 125 9.29 18.00 -4.27
CA GLU A 125 9.39 19.45 -4.06
C GLU A 125 10.52 19.76 -3.06
N PRO A 126 11.78 19.72 -3.48
CA PRO A 126 12.88 20.03 -2.59
C PRO A 126 12.84 21.51 -2.20
N GLU A 127 12.78 21.80 -0.90
CA GLU A 127 13.10 23.13 -0.40
C GLU A 127 14.61 23.33 -0.46
N ILE A 128 15.08 24.02 -1.51
CA ILE A 128 16.48 24.44 -1.60
C ILE A 128 16.64 25.65 -0.67
N THR A 129 17.06 25.39 0.56
CA THR A 129 17.60 26.44 1.44
C THR A 129 19.01 26.76 0.94
N SER A 130 19.13 27.85 0.18
CA SER A 130 20.42 28.35 -0.27
C SER A 130 21.34 28.63 0.92
N VAL A 131 22.42 27.86 1.05
CA VAL A 131 23.61 28.34 1.75
C VAL A 131 24.55 28.87 0.68
N LEU A 132 24.32 30.12 0.27
CA LEU A 132 25.38 30.91 -0.33
C LEU A 132 26.42 31.14 0.78
N LYS A 133 27.57 30.49 0.65
CA LYS A 133 28.82 31.03 1.19
C LYS A 133 29.82 31.04 0.05
N ASP A 134 30.21 32.26 -0.28
CA ASP A 134 31.37 32.59 -1.11
C ASP A 134 32.65 31.89 -0.61
#